data_AF-A0A2G8TBR5-F1
#
_entry.id   AF-A0A2G8TBR5-F1
#
_cell.length_a   1.000
_cell.length_b   1.000
_cell.length_c   1.000
_cell.angle_alpha   90.00
_cell.angle_beta   90.00
_cell.angle_gamma   90.00
#
_symmetry.space_group_name_H-M   'P 1'
#
loop_
_entity.id
_entity.type
_entity.pdbx_description
1 polymer ?
#
loop_
_entity_poly.entity_id
_entity_poly.type
_entity_poly.pdbx_seq_one_letter_code
_entity_poly.pdbx_strand_id
1 'polypeptide(L)'
;MKSGVFVFSALILSAPAFAANDISLGTPGYGGTGCPSGSVSATLSPDAKSLSLLFDQYQVAVGGTTGKSFDRKSCNIAIPVHVPQGMSVAVMKIDYRGFNRLPAMASSQFNVEYFFAGTRGPAFTRSFRGVLDEDYLINNELVAESMVWSGCGADVNLRTNSSMKVQTSANKEAVSSIDSQDVNAGIIYQLQWRKCGS
;
A
#
# COMPACT_ATOMS: atom_id res chain seq x y z
N MET A 1 46.26 -58.06 3.02
CA MET A 1 45.11 -57.16 3.21
C MET A 1 45.60 -55.74 2.94
N LYS A 2 45.29 -55.15 1.77
CA LYS A 2 45.72 -53.79 1.38
C LYS A 2 44.53 -52.85 1.53
N SER A 3 44.56 -51.95 2.52
CA SER A 3 43.54 -50.91 2.71
C SER A 3 43.69 -49.83 1.64
N GLY A 4 42.67 -49.69 0.80
CA GLY A 4 42.53 -48.55 -0.12
C GLY A 4 41.83 -47.39 0.58
N VAL A 5 42.50 -46.24 0.67
CA VAL A 5 41.93 -44.98 1.15
C VAL A 5 41.25 -44.30 -0.04
N PHE A 6 39.92 -44.15 0.02
CA PHE A 6 39.15 -43.34 -0.93
C PHE A 6 39.09 -41.89 -0.45
N VAL A 7 39.68 -40.98 -1.23
CA VAL A 7 39.59 -39.53 -1.00
C VAL A 7 38.34 -39.02 -1.74
N PHE A 8 37.31 -38.66 -0.98
CA PHE A 8 36.13 -37.95 -1.52
C PHE A 8 36.48 -36.46 -1.69
N SER A 9 36.62 -36.03 -2.94
CA SER A 9 36.77 -34.61 -3.26
C SER A 9 35.41 -33.93 -3.21
N ALA A 10 35.18 -33.07 -2.21
CA ALA A 10 33.96 -32.28 -2.09
C ALA A 10 34.01 -31.07 -3.04
N LEU A 11 33.20 -31.11 -4.10
CA LEU A 11 32.92 -29.96 -4.94
C LEU A 11 32.09 -28.95 -4.14
N ILE A 12 32.73 -27.90 -3.65
CA ILE A 12 32.05 -26.72 -3.10
C ILE A 12 31.48 -25.95 -4.30
N LEU A 13 30.19 -26.14 -4.61
CA LEU A 13 29.46 -25.23 -5.47
C LEU A 13 29.28 -23.90 -4.73
N SER A 14 30.23 -22.99 -4.89
CA SER A 14 30.01 -21.58 -4.59
C SER A 14 29.05 -21.02 -5.64
N ALA A 15 27.75 -21.03 -5.34
CA ALA A 15 26.80 -20.24 -6.12
C ALA A 15 27.21 -18.76 -6.02
N PRO A 16 27.29 -18.01 -7.12
CA PRO A 16 27.50 -16.59 -7.04
C PRO A 16 26.24 -15.99 -6.40
N ALA A 17 26.34 -15.57 -5.15
CA ALA A 17 25.36 -14.67 -4.56
C ALA A 17 25.58 -13.29 -5.17
N PHE A 18 25.15 -13.11 -6.43
CA PHE A 18 24.74 -11.79 -6.87
C PHE A 18 23.52 -11.44 -6.02
N ALA A 19 23.74 -10.82 -4.87
CA ALA A 19 22.71 -9.98 -4.29
C ALA A 19 22.46 -8.89 -5.35
N ALA A 20 21.50 -9.13 -6.23
CA ALA A 20 21.10 -8.16 -7.22
C ALA A 20 20.73 -6.89 -6.44
N ASN A 21 21.44 -5.80 -6.72
CA ASN A 21 21.08 -4.48 -6.20
C ASN A 21 19.79 -4.07 -6.93
N ASP A 22 18.67 -4.57 -6.41
CA ASP A 22 17.34 -4.49 -7.01
C ASP A 22 16.41 -3.69 -6.09
N ILE A 23 15.35 -3.11 -6.65
CA ILE A 23 14.36 -2.34 -5.88
C ILE A 23 13.74 -3.23 -4.80
N SER A 24 13.61 -2.71 -3.58
CA SER A 24 12.94 -3.41 -2.48
C SER A 24 12.20 -2.47 -1.54
N LEU A 25 11.14 -2.98 -0.92
CA LEU A 25 10.34 -2.33 0.10
C LEU A 25 10.82 -2.79 1.48
N GLY A 26 10.87 -1.86 2.42
CA GLY A 26 11.23 -2.12 3.81
C GLY A 26 10.01 -2.27 4.73
N THR A 27 10.30 -2.52 6.01
CA THR A 27 9.28 -2.51 7.07
C THR A 27 8.71 -1.10 7.24
N PRO A 28 7.38 -0.92 7.15
CA PRO A 28 6.78 0.39 7.26
C PRO A 28 6.66 0.86 8.71
N GLY A 29 6.85 2.16 8.92
CA GLY A 29 6.38 2.87 10.10
C GLY A 29 4.96 3.40 9.88
N TYR A 30 4.13 3.43 10.92
CA TYR A 30 2.77 3.93 10.83
C TYR A 30 2.31 4.65 12.11
N GLY A 31 1.28 5.47 11.99
CA GLY A 31 0.63 6.10 13.13
C GLY A 31 -0.56 6.98 12.76
N GLY A 32 -1.53 7.04 13.67
CA GLY A 32 -2.72 7.87 13.57
C GLY A 32 -3.89 7.29 14.36
N THR A 33 -5.02 7.98 14.38
CA THR A 33 -6.24 7.52 15.08
C THR A 33 -6.92 6.33 14.38
N GLY A 34 -6.63 6.12 13.10
CA GLY A 34 -7.06 4.95 12.30
C GLY A 34 -6.08 3.78 12.36
N CYS A 35 -4.82 4.02 12.68
CA CYS A 35 -3.81 2.99 12.82
C CYS A 35 -2.92 3.25 14.04
N PRO A 36 -3.47 3.11 15.27
CA PRO A 36 -2.67 3.23 16.48
C PRO A 36 -1.60 2.13 16.56
N SER A 37 -0.63 2.31 17.46
CA SER A 37 0.47 1.37 17.63
C SER A 37 -0.05 -0.05 17.88
N GLY A 38 0.49 -1.02 17.13
CA GLY A 38 0.11 -2.43 17.25
C GLY A 38 -1.17 -2.83 16.52
N SER A 39 -1.79 -1.94 15.73
CA SER A 39 -3.02 -2.25 14.99
C SER A 39 -2.82 -2.45 13.48
N VAL A 40 -1.57 -2.54 13.02
CA VAL A 40 -1.25 -2.81 11.61
C VAL A 40 -0.25 -3.94 11.54
N SER A 41 -0.63 -4.97 10.80
CA SER A 41 0.24 -6.08 10.43
C SER A 41 0.82 -5.83 9.04
N ALA A 42 2.14 -5.88 8.93
CA ALA A 42 2.86 -5.65 7.67
C ALA A 42 3.52 -6.95 7.18
N THR A 43 3.15 -7.39 5.99
CA THR A 43 3.68 -8.60 5.36
C THR A 43 4.42 -8.23 4.09
N LEU A 44 5.72 -8.51 4.07
CA LEU A 44 6.59 -8.32 2.93
C LEU A 44 6.78 -9.64 2.17
N SER A 45 6.72 -9.62 0.85
CA SER A 45 7.00 -10.78 0.02
C SER A 45 8.47 -11.24 0.17
N PRO A 46 8.79 -12.51 -0.12
CA PRO A 46 10.16 -13.02 0.00
C PRO A 46 11.20 -12.27 -0.84
N ASP A 47 10.79 -11.67 -1.96
CA ASP A 47 11.63 -10.84 -2.84
C ASP A 47 11.62 -9.35 -2.46
N ALA A 48 10.90 -8.99 -1.39
CA ALA A 48 10.73 -7.62 -0.90
C ALA A 48 10.11 -6.64 -1.91
N LYS A 49 9.34 -7.13 -2.89
CA LYS A 49 8.70 -6.27 -3.91
C LYS A 49 7.22 -6.02 -3.68
N SER A 50 6.57 -6.80 -2.83
CA SER A 50 5.16 -6.62 -2.49
C SER A 50 5.02 -6.45 -0.98
N LEU A 51 4.27 -5.44 -0.57
CA LEU A 51 3.96 -5.14 0.81
C LEU A 51 2.44 -5.08 0.97
N SER A 52 1.91 -5.93 1.84
CA SER A 52 0.51 -5.91 2.27
C SER A 52 0.43 -5.43 3.71
N LEU A 53 -0.42 -4.43 3.94
CA LEU A 53 -0.76 -3.93 5.27
C LEU A 53 -2.18 -4.33 5.59
N LEU A 54 -2.39 -4.96 6.74
CA LEU A 54 -3.70 -5.29 7.28
C LEU A 54 -3.98 -4.39 8.49
N PHE A 55 -5.16 -3.79 8.55
CA PHE A 55 -5.54 -2.84 9.59
C PHE A 55 -6.60 -3.43 10.51
N ASP A 56 -6.31 -3.51 11.80
CA ASP A 56 -7.26 -4.04 12.79
C ASP A 56 -8.23 -2.98 13.30
N GLN A 57 -7.86 -1.70 13.21
CA GLN A 57 -8.57 -0.60 13.89
C GLN A 57 -8.89 0.60 12.99
N TYR A 58 -8.67 0.48 11.68
CA TYR A 58 -8.98 1.54 10.73
C TYR A 58 -10.46 1.51 10.33
N GLN A 59 -11.32 1.70 11.33
CA GLN A 59 -12.77 1.75 11.19
C GLN A 59 -13.36 2.98 11.85
N VAL A 60 -14.39 3.54 11.23
CA VAL A 60 -15.14 4.70 11.73
C VAL A 60 -16.60 4.31 11.85
N ALA A 61 -17.15 4.46 13.06
CA ALA A 61 -18.55 4.17 13.37
C ALA A 61 -19.21 5.42 13.96
N VAL A 62 -20.42 5.74 13.49
CA VAL A 62 -21.23 6.88 13.92
C VAL A 62 -22.69 6.45 14.07
N GLY A 63 -23.51 7.26 14.73
CA GLY A 63 -24.90 6.95 15.04
C GLY A 63 -25.03 5.86 16.12
N GLY A 64 -26.23 5.28 16.25
CA GLY A 64 -26.50 4.21 17.19
C GLY A 64 -26.10 4.57 18.62
N THR A 65 -25.31 3.70 19.26
CA THR A 65 -24.80 3.88 20.63
C THR A 65 -23.72 4.95 20.74
N THR A 66 -23.04 5.30 19.64
CA THR A 66 -22.01 6.34 19.66
C THR A 66 -22.61 7.74 19.82
N GLY A 67 -23.86 7.94 19.38
CA GLY A 67 -24.55 9.24 19.38
C GLY A 67 -23.95 10.30 18.44
N LYS A 68 -22.81 10.01 17.80
CA LYS A 68 -22.12 10.96 16.92
C LYS A 68 -22.83 11.01 15.57
N SER A 69 -23.05 12.20 15.02
CA SER A 69 -23.49 12.34 13.61
C SER A 69 -22.33 12.24 12.61
N PHE A 70 -21.10 12.31 13.11
CA PHE A 70 -19.88 12.41 12.32
C PHE A 70 -18.67 11.93 13.11
N ASP A 71 -17.74 11.26 12.43
CA ASP A 71 -16.40 10.99 12.95
C ASP A 71 -15.40 10.83 11.79
N ARG A 72 -14.11 11.01 12.10
CA ARG A 72 -13.01 10.91 11.15
C ARG A 72 -11.78 10.32 11.82
N LYS A 73 -11.15 9.35 11.15
CA LYS A 73 -9.85 8.81 11.53
C LYS A 73 -8.82 9.00 10.44
N SER A 74 -7.56 9.07 10.83
CA SER A 74 -6.43 9.19 9.90
C SER A 74 -5.38 8.14 10.16
N CYS A 75 -4.70 7.72 9.10
CA CYS A 75 -3.54 6.85 9.19
C CYS A 75 -2.43 7.37 8.28
N ASN A 76 -1.25 7.58 8.85
CA ASN A 76 -0.04 7.96 8.13
C ASN A 76 0.92 6.76 8.12
N ILE A 77 1.44 6.42 6.96
CA ILE A 77 2.38 5.31 6.78
C ILE A 77 3.62 5.84 6.06
N ALA A 78 4.80 5.36 6.45
CA ALA A 78 6.07 5.60 5.79
C ALA A 78 6.72 4.25 5.47
N ILE A 79 6.87 3.97 4.18
CA ILE A 79 7.45 2.75 3.62
C ILE A 79 8.85 3.10 3.11
N PRO A 80 9.92 2.55 3.69
CA PRO A 80 11.25 2.65 3.12
C PRO A 80 11.29 1.94 1.76
N VAL A 81 11.92 2.57 0.77
CA VAL A 81 12.13 2.00 -0.57
C VAL A 81 13.62 2.11 -0.90
N HIS A 82 14.25 0.97 -1.11
CA HIS A 82 15.62 0.89 -1.60
C HIS A 82 15.64 1.13 -3.11
N VAL A 83 16.45 2.08 -3.58
CA VAL A 83 16.52 2.45 -5.00
C VAL A 83 17.94 2.23 -5.52
N PRO A 84 18.16 1.22 -6.38
CA PRO A 84 19.48 0.95 -6.92
C PRO A 84 20.05 2.10 -7.76
N GLN A 85 21.39 2.16 -7.84
CA GLN A 85 22.08 3.17 -8.62
C GLN A 85 21.64 3.18 -10.09
N GLY A 86 21.44 4.38 -10.63
CA GLY A 86 20.97 4.56 -12.02
C GLY A 86 19.48 4.36 -12.22
N MET A 87 18.72 3.99 -11.19
CA MET A 87 17.26 3.89 -11.22
C MET A 87 16.59 5.02 -10.42
N SER A 88 15.34 5.30 -10.75
CA SER A 88 14.44 6.17 -9.99
C SER A 88 13.09 5.46 -9.88
N VAL A 89 12.36 5.72 -8.81
CA VAL A 89 11.04 5.12 -8.56
C VAL A 89 9.96 6.19 -8.61
N ALA A 90 8.80 5.81 -9.16
CA ALA A 90 7.56 6.56 -9.08
C ALA A 90 6.47 5.64 -8.53
N VAL A 91 5.50 6.23 -7.83
CA VAL A 91 4.32 5.49 -7.36
C VAL A 91 3.38 5.32 -8.55
N MET A 92 3.01 4.08 -8.86
CA MET A 92 2.14 3.77 -10.02
C MET A 92 0.73 3.37 -9.59
N LYS A 93 0.63 2.52 -8.57
CA LYS A 93 -0.64 1.98 -8.11
C LYS A 93 -0.56 1.56 -6.65
N ILE A 94 -1.57 1.93 -5.88
CA ILE A 94 -1.79 1.44 -4.52
C ILE A 94 -3.26 1.08 -4.39
N ASP A 95 -3.52 -0.13 -3.92
CA ASP A 95 -4.86 -0.68 -3.78
C ASP A 95 -5.29 -0.67 -2.32
N TYR A 96 -6.56 -0.35 -2.08
CA TYR A 96 -7.20 -0.44 -0.77
C TYR A 96 -8.45 -1.30 -0.82
N ARG A 97 -8.64 -2.12 0.19
CA ARG A 97 -9.87 -2.89 0.43
C ARG A 97 -10.52 -2.41 1.71
N GLY A 98 -11.83 -2.42 1.74
CA GLY A 98 -12.60 -2.03 2.92
C GLY A 98 -14.06 -2.42 2.79
N PHE A 99 -14.82 -2.06 3.81
CA PHE A 99 -16.24 -2.36 3.90
C PHE A 99 -17.06 -1.12 4.24
N ASN A 100 -18.28 -1.04 3.73
CA ASN A 100 -19.25 0.00 4.07
C ASN A 100 -20.57 -0.62 4.51
N ARG A 101 -21.04 -0.22 5.68
CA ARG A 101 -22.43 -0.33 6.10
C ARG A 101 -23.02 1.05 6.32
N LEU A 102 -23.75 1.56 5.34
CA LEU A 102 -24.32 2.89 5.33
C LEU A 102 -25.85 2.82 5.23
N PRO A 103 -26.61 3.45 6.14
CA PRO A 103 -28.04 3.60 6.00
C PRO A 103 -28.39 4.75 5.04
N ALA A 104 -29.68 4.90 4.74
CA ALA A 104 -30.17 6.03 3.94
C ALA A 104 -29.75 7.37 4.57
N MET A 105 -29.25 8.28 3.73
CA MET A 105 -28.69 9.59 4.10
C MET A 105 -27.39 9.53 4.93
N ALA A 106 -26.68 8.41 4.92
CA ALA A 106 -25.29 8.33 5.38
C ALA A 106 -24.30 8.40 4.20
N SER A 107 -23.05 8.69 4.54
CA SER A 107 -21.94 8.69 3.58
C SER A 107 -20.62 8.34 4.24
N SER A 108 -19.73 7.71 3.49
CA SER A 108 -18.31 7.57 3.85
C SER A 108 -17.45 8.23 2.78
N GLN A 109 -16.29 8.76 3.20
CA GLN A 109 -15.32 9.37 2.31
C GLN A 109 -13.91 8.96 2.75
N PHE A 110 -13.18 8.34 1.83
CA PHE A 110 -11.77 8.01 1.98
C PHE A 110 -10.93 8.99 1.15
N ASN A 111 -9.95 9.62 1.79
CA ASN A 111 -8.98 10.50 1.13
C ASN A 111 -7.60 9.93 1.37
N VAL A 112 -6.73 9.98 0.37
CA VAL A 112 -5.34 9.54 0.50
C VAL A 112 -4.41 10.36 -0.39
N GLU A 113 -3.23 10.69 0.11
CA GLU A 113 -2.15 11.32 -0.64
C GLU A 113 -0.91 10.42 -0.62
N TYR A 114 -0.21 10.34 -1.75
CA TYR A 114 1.03 9.55 -1.90
C TYR A 114 2.20 10.42 -2.32
N PHE A 115 3.26 10.45 -1.52
CA PHE A 115 4.39 11.35 -1.79
C PHE A 115 5.69 10.78 -1.25
N PHE A 116 6.81 11.21 -1.82
CA PHE A 116 8.12 10.96 -1.22
C PHE A 116 8.43 12.03 -0.17
N ALA A 117 9.17 11.68 0.87
CA ALA A 117 9.56 12.63 1.91
C ALA A 117 10.22 13.89 1.30
N GLY A 118 9.67 15.07 1.58
CA GLY A 118 10.15 16.35 1.06
C GLY A 118 9.46 16.84 -0.22
N THR A 119 8.54 16.06 -0.80
CA THR A 119 7.75 16.46 -1.99
C THR A 119 6.26 16.53 -1.68
N ARG A 120 5.49 17.11 -2.62
CA ARG A 120 4.03 16.91 -2.68
C ARG A 120 3.71 15.73 -3.57
N GLY A 121 2.52 15.18 -3.42
CA GLY A 121 2.06 14.03 -4.16
C GLY A 121 0.65 14.20 -4.72
N PRO A 122 0.21 13.31 -5.61
CA PRO A 122 -1.20 13.25 -5.98
C PRO A 122 -2.05 12.80 -4.79
N ALA A 123 -3.25 13.39 -4.71
CA ALA A 123 -4.26 13.04 -3.74
C ALA A 123 -5.51 12.49 -4.44
N PHE A 124 -6.10 11.47 -3.83
CA PHE A 124 -7.29 10.77 -4.31
C PHE A 124 -8.40 10.88 -3.28
N THR A 125 -9.64 10.95 -3.78
CA THR A 125 -10.85 10.92 -2.96
C THR A 125 -11.81 9.89 -3.52
N ARG A 126 -12.35 9.05 -2.64
CA ARG A 126 -13.46 8.14 -2.92
C ARG A 126 -14.58 8.41 -1.94
N SER A 127 -15.79 8.57 -2.47
CA SER A 127 -16.98 8.89 -1.69
C SER A 127 -18.06 7.85 -1.97
N PHE A 128 -18.67 7.35 -0.91
CA PHE A 128 -19.79 6.41 -0.95
C PHE A 128 -20.99 7.05 -0.28
N ARG A 129 -22.18 6.89 -0.85
CA ARG A 129 -23.42 7.51 -0.37
C ARG A 129 -24.59 6.59 -0.59
N GLY A 130 -25.59 6.69 0.30
CA GLY A 130 -26.81 5.91 0.19
C GLY A 130 -26.74 4.61 0.99
N VAL A 131 -27.72 3.74 0.74
CA VAL A 131 -27.84 2.45 1.45
C VAL A 131 -26.83 1.47 0.88
N LEU A 132 -25.81 1.11 1.67
CA LEU A 132 -24.75 0.16 1.30
C LEU A 132 -24.52 -0.83 2.45
N ASP A 133 -24.21 -2.08 2.10
CA ASP A 133 -23.75 -3.13 3.02
C ASP A 133 -22.87 -4.08 2.21
N GLU A 134 -21.69 -3.58 1.81
CA GLU A 134 -20.83 -4.24 0.82
C GLU A 134 -19.34 -3.93 1.02
N ASP A 135 -18.50 -4.83 0.53
CA ASP A 135 -17.07 -4.62 0.36
C ASP A 135 -16.79 -3.70 -0.83
N TYR A 136 -15.66 -2.98 -0.77
CA TYR A 136 -15.19 -2.15 -1.86
C TYR A 136 -13.69 -2.33 -2.12
N LEU A 137 -13.30 -2.09 -3.38
CA LEU A 137 -11.92 -2.02 -3.83
C LEU A 137 -11.66 -0.64 -4.42
N ILE A 138 -10.61 0.02 -3.96
CA ILE A 138 -10.13 1.29 -4.51
C ILE A 138 -8.81 1.01 -5.22
N ASN A 139 -8.81 1.18 -6.54
CA ASN A 139 -7.59 1.23 -7.34
C ASN A 139 -7.22 2.70 -7.58
N ASN A 140 -6.12 3.14 -6.97
CA ASN A 140 -5.57 4.46 -7.23
C ASN A 140 -4.39 4.31 -8.18
N GLU A 141 -4.66 4.49 -9.47
CA GLU A 141 -3.65 4.49 -10.53
C GLU A 141 -3.14 5.92 -10.75
N LEU A 142 -1.83 6.10 -10.69
CA LEU A 142 -1.16 7.37 -10.93
C LEU A 142 -0.76 7.40 -12.40
N VAL A 143 -1.38 8.31 -13.16
CA VAL A 143 -1.04 8.53 -14.57
C VAL A 143 0.30 9.25 -14.69
N ALA A 144 0.99 9.09 -15.83
CA ALA A 144 2.37 9.55 -16.01
C ALA A 144 2.62 11.04 -15.72
N GLU A 145 1.60 11.88 -15.90
CA GLU A 145 1.64 13.33 -15.62
C GLU A 145 1.61 13.67 -14.12
N SER A 146 1.25 12.70 -13.26
CA SER A 146 1.18 12.80 -11.80
C SER A 146 2.29 12.02 -11.08
N MET A 147 3.19 11.39 -11.85
CA MET A 147 4.33 10.64 -11.29
C MET A 147 5.35 11.60 -10.70
N VAL A 148 5.45 11.59 -9.37
CA VAL A 148 6.56 12.19 -8.65
C VAL A 148 7.68 11.15 -8.59
N TRP A 149 8.85 11.50 -9.11
CA TRP A 149 10.01 10.62 -9.16
C TRP A 149 10.93 10.84 -7.97
N SER A 150 11.58 9.78 -7.49
CA SER A 150 12.70 9.90 -6.56
C SER A 150 13.93 10.50 -7.25
N GLY A 151 14.91 10.95 -6.46
CA GLY A 151 16.27 11.11 -6.96
C GLY A 151 16.82 9.77 -7.48
N CYS A 152 17.81 9.81 -8.37
CA CYS A 152 18.44 8.61 -8.90
C CYS A 152 19.29 7.93 -7.82
N GLY A 153 19.12 6.61 -7.64
CA GLY A 153 19.97 5.77 -6.78
C GLY A 153 19.97 6.14 -5.30
N ALA A 154 18.94 6.84 -4.84
CA ALA A 154 18.80 7.28 -3.46
C ALA A 154 17.56 6.64 -2.85
N ASP A 155 17.75 6.01 -1.70
CA ASP A 155 16.64 5.45 -0.92
C ASP A 155 15.67 6.56 -0.52
N VAL A 156 14.39 6.23 -0.58
CA VAL A 156 13.30 7.17 -0.29
C VAL A 156 12.31 6.56 0.69
N ASN A 157 11.59 7.43 1.39
CA ASN A 157 10.41 7.03 2.14
C ASN A 157 9.17 7.39 1.34
N LEU A 158 8.46 6.37 0.84
CA LEU A 158 7.13 6.52 0.30
C LEU A 158 6.16 6.73 1.46
N ARG A 159 5.45 7.85 1.46
CA ARG A 159 4.41 8.15 2.44
C ARG A 159 3.02 7.98 1.85
N THR A 160 2.15 7.34 2.61
CA THR A 160 0.70 7.32 2.35
C THR A 160 -0.01 7.98 3.54
N ASN A 161 -0.60 9.15 3.30
CA ASN A 161 -1.37 9.87 4.31
C ASN A 161 -2.84 9.75 3.97
N SER A 162 -3.58 9.00 4.78
CA SER A 162 -4.98 8.69 4.52
C SER A 162 -5.90 9.20 5.64
N SER A 163 -7.15 9.45 5.28
CA SER A 163 -8.21 9.69 6.25
C SER A 163 -9.54 9.14 5.77
N MET A 164 -10.27 8.53 6.71
CA MET A 164 -11.61 8.03 6.49
C MET A 164 -12.58 8.80 7.36
N LYS A 165 -13.71 9.16 6.75
CA LYS A 165 -14.71 10.04 7.31
C LYS A 165 -16.08 9.41 7.12
N VAL A 166 -16.91 9.34 8.16
CA VAL A 166 -18.29 8.83 8.06
C VAL A 166 -19.25 9.84 8.65
N GLN A 167 -20.37 10.05 7.94
CA GLN A 167 -21.46 10.95 8.31
C GLN A 167 -22.77 10.19 8.27
N THR A 168 -23.63 10.45 9.25
CA THR A 168 -24.99 9.89 9.31
C THR A 168 -26.00 10.95 9.76
N SER A 169 -27.28 10.63 9.66
CA SER A 169 -28.40 11.47 10.08
C SER A 169 -29.38 10.68 10.94
N ALA A 170 -30.18 11.40 11.74
CA ALA A 170 -31.20 10.82 12.63
C ALA A 170 -30.66 9.70 13.55
N ASN A 171 -29.39 9.81 13.96
CA ASN A 171 -28.68 8.82 14.78
C ASN A 171 -28.70 7.38 14.21
N LYS A 172 -28.88 7.20 12.90
CA LYS A 172 -28.79 5.87 12.27
C LYS A 172 -27.34 5.38 12.28
N GLU A 173 -27.12 4.14 12.67
CA GLU A 173 -25.78 3.56 12.71
C GLU A 173 -25.18 3.48 11.30
N ALA A 174 -23.95 3.97 11.15
CA ALA A 174 -23.19 3.90 9.91
C ALA A 174 -21.73 3.57 10.22
N VAL A 175 -21.14 2.67 9.44
CA VAL A 175 -19.78 2.16 9.63
C VAL A 175 -19.04 2.11 8.30
N SER A 176 -17.77 2.44 8.32
CA SER A 176 -16.84 2.22 7.21
C SER A 176 -15.50 1.75 7.76
N SER A 177 -14.85 0.80 7.08
CA SER A 177 -13.52 0.28 7.41
C SER A 177 -12.57 0.38 6.21
N ILE A 178 -11.27 0.40 6.51
CA ILE A 178 -10.20 0.03 5.59
C ILE A 178 -9.55 -1.20 6.20
N ASP A 179 -9.53 -2.30 5.45
CA ASP A 179 -9.06 -3.59 5.95
C ASP A 179 -7.64 -3.88 5.46
N SER A 180 -7.32 -3.51 4.21
CA SER A 180 -5.97 -3.66 3.66
C SER A 180 -5.49 -2.50 2.78
N GLN A 181 -4.17 -2.38 2.70
CA GLN A 181 -3.44 -1.58 1.70
C GLN A 181 -2.37 -2.48 1.07
N ASP A 182 -2.40 -2.60 -0.25
CA ASP A 182 -1.46 -3.42 -1.02
C ASP A 182 -0.58 -2.52 -1.91
N VAL A 183 0.74 -2.70 -1.78
CA VAL A 183 1.77 -1.94 -2.50
C VAL A 183 2.67 -2.91 -3.25
N ASN A 184 2.90 -2.66 -4.54
CA ASN A 184 3.80 -3.46 -5.37
C ASN A 184 4.86 -2.56 -5.99
N ALA A 185 6.12 -2.91 -5.79
CA ALA A 185 7.30 -2.34 -6.42
C ALA A 185 7.72 -3.22 -7.60
N GLY A 186 8.03 -2.60 -8.74
CA GLY A 186 8.49 -3.32 -9.91
C GLY A 186 8.51 -2.45 -11.16
N ILE A 187 9.20 -2.95 -12.18
CA ILE A 187 9.22 -2.32 -13.50
C ILE A 187 7.92 -2.66 -14.21
N ILE A 188 7.18 -1.64 -14.66
CA ILE A 188 5.95 -1.80 -15.43
C ILE A 188 6.26 -1.53 -16.91
N TYR A 189 5.99 -2.51 -17.76
CA TYR A 189 6.01 -2.34 -19.21
C TYR A 189 4.57 -2.24 -19.74
N GLN A 190 4.22 -1.12 -20.38
CA GLN A 190 3.00 -0.99 -21.18
C GLN A 190 3.39 -0.89 -22.66
N LEU A 191 3.06 -1.92 -23.44
CA LEU A 191 3.42 -2.01 -24.85
C LEU A 191 2.16 -1.95 -25.72
N GLN A 192 2.17 -1.08 -26.73
CA GLN A 192 1.17 -1.07 -27.80
C GLN A 192 1.90 -1.23 -29.14
N TRP A 193 1.42 -2.14 -29.98
CA TRP A 193 1.96 -2.36 -31.31
C TRP A 193 0.89 -2.12 -32.38
N ARG A 194 1.34 -1.77 -33.58
CA ARG A 194 0.52 -1.71 -34.80
C ARG A 194 1.19 -2.49 -35.92
N LYS A 195 0.43 -2.98 -36.88
CA LYS A 195 1.00 -3.60 -38.09
C LYS A 195 1.81 -2.57 -38.87
N CYS A 196 3.02 -2.93 -39.28
CA CYS A 196 3.72 -2.23 -40.36
C CYS A 196 3.02 -2.61 -41.67
N GLY A 197 2.67 -1.61 -42.49
CA GLY A 197 2.27 -1.86 -43.88
C GLY A 197 3.45 -2.47 -44.64
N SER A 198 3.17 -3.42 -45.52
CA SER A 198 4.13 -3.92 -46.51
C SER A 198 4.57 -2.81 -47.45
#